data_AF-A0A9D6XIR2-F1
#
_entry.id   AF-A0A9D6XIR2-F1
#
_cell.length_a   1.000
_cell.length_b   1.000
_cell.length_c   1.000
_cell.angle_alpha   90.00
_cell.angle_beta   90.00
_cell.angle_gamma   90.00
#
_symmetry.space_group_name_H-M   'P 1'
#
loop_
_entity.id
_entity.type
_entity.pdbx_description
1 polymer ?
#
loop_
_entity_poly.entity_id
_entity_poly.type
_entity_poly.pdbx_seq_one_letter_code
_entity_poly.pdbx_strand_id
1 'polypeptide(L)'
;MESADRLAIARLVHRVGFGPKPGQFGKMLKQGFKASAQQLLKAGLPDYGDVKTAIGVADLGAQPKPNSEALAPYKVAKQAQLRNMSLWWLDQMVVQ
;
A
#
# COMPACT_ATOMS: atom_id res chain seq x y z
N MET A 1 5.05 -5.77 -31.74
CA MET A 1 3.90 -5.79 -30.80
C MET A 1 4.08 -4.76 -29.67
N GLU A 2 4.90 -3.72 -29.83
CA GLU A 2 5.71 -3.20 -28.70
C GLU A 2 5.28 -1.90 -28.00
N SER A 3 4.49 -1.01 -28.62
CA SER A 3 4.19 0.31 -28.03
C SER A 3 2.78 0.43 -27.44
N ALA A 4 1.77 -0.08 -28.14
CA ALA A 4 0.36 0.01 -27.73
C ALA A 4 0.09 -0.77 -26.44
N ASP A 5 0.59 -2.01 -26.33
CA ASP A 5 0.45 -2.84 -25.13
C ASP A 5 1.19 -2.25 -23.94
N ARG A 6 2.40 -1.71 -24.15
CA ARG A 6 3.15 -0.99 -23.11
C ARG A 6 2.35 0.19 -22.56
N LEU A 7 1.76 0.99 -23.44
CA LEU A 7 0.94 2.15 -23.04
C LEU A 7 -0.32 1.70 -22.31
N ALA A 8 -0.99 0.64 -22.76
CA ALA A 8 -2.17 0.10 -22.12
C ALA A 8 -1.85 -0.44 -20.71
N ILE A 9 -0.75 -1.18 -20.56
CA ILE A 9 -0.27 -1.67 -19.26
C ILE A 9 0.12 -0.50 -18.34
N ALA A 10 0.81 0.52 -18.86
CA ALA A 10 1.18 1.71 -18.07
C ALA A 10 -0.06 2.43 -17.53
N ARG A 11 -1.06 2.67 -18.38
CA ARG A 11 -2.34 3.28 -17.97
C ARG A 11 -3.10 2.45 -16.95
N LEU A 12 -3.10 1.13 -17.13
CA LEU A 12 -3.74 0.20 -16.20
C LEU A 12 -3.07 0.27 -14.82
N VAL A 13 -1.74 0.22 -14.78
CA VAL A 13 -0.97 0.27 -13.53
C VAL A 13 -1.10 1.63 -12.84
N HIS A 14 -1.13 2.73 -13.59
CA HIS A 14 -1.36 4.07 -13.04
C HIS A 14 -2.71 4.23 -12.34
N ARG A 15 -3.70 3.38 -12.64
CA ARG A 15 -5.02 3.39 -11.96
C ARG A 15 -5.01 2.66 -10.63
N VAL A 16 -4.01 1.81 -10.37
CA VAL A 16 -3.89 1.06 -9.12
C VAL A 16 -2.99 1.85 -8.17
N GLY A 17 -3.46 2.03 -6.93
CA GLY A 17 -2.73 2.77 -5.92
C GLY A 17 -1.32 2.18 -5.69
N PHE A 18 -0.33 3.05 -5.57
CA PHE A 18 1.12 2.77 -5.39
C PHE A 18 1.89 2.24 -6.61
N GLY A 19 1.23 1.95 -7.74
CA GLY A 19 1.93 1.54 -8.96
C GLY A 19 2.49 0.11 -8.91
N PRO A 20 3.35 -0.28 -9.86
CA PRO A 20 3.85 -1.63 -9.96
C PRO A 20 5.04 -1.83 -9.02
N LYS A 21 5.14 -3.01 -8.42
CA LYS A 21 6.33 -3.41 -7.65
C LYS A 21 7.58 -3.47 -8.54
N PRO A 22 8.79 -3.39 -7.96
CA PRO A 22 10.03 -3.55 -8.72
C PRO A 22 10.01 -4.78 -9.62
N GLY A 23 10.25 -4.59 -10.92
CA GLY A 23 10.23 -5.66 -11.93
C GLY A 23 8.86 -6.18 -12.34
N GLN A 24 7.76 -5.84 -11.65
CA GLN A 24 6.41 -6.29 -12.00
C GLN A 24 5.98 -5.76 -13.36
N PHE A 25 6.23 -4.49 -13.66
CA PHE A 25 5.92 -3.91 -14.96
C PHE A 25 6.63 -4.65 -16.11
N GLY A 26 7.90 -5.01 -15.93
CA GLY A 26 8.66 -5.81 -16.89
C GLY A 26 8.07 -7.22 -17.09
N LYS A 27 7.58 -7.86 -16.02
CA LYS A 27 6.87 -9.15 -16.11
C LYS A 27 5.55 -9.01 -16.88
N MET A 28 4.78 -7.96 -16.63
CA MET A 28 3.51 -7.67 -17.33
C MET A 28 3.73 -7.46 -18.83
N LEU A 29 4.81 -6.76 -19.23
CA LEU A 29 5.16 -6.60 -20.64
C LEU A 29 5.44 -7.94 -21.33
N LYS A 30 6.11 -8.87 -20.64
CA LYS A 30 6.38 -10.23 -21.17
C LYS A 30 5.13 -11.10 -21.26
N GLN A 31 4.16 -10.91 -20.37
CA GLN A 31 2.90 -11.67 -20.32
C GLN A 31 1.80 -11.11 -21.23
N GLY A 32 1.95 -9.86 -21.69
CA GLY A 32 0.98 -9.17 -22.55
C GLY A 32 -0.20 -8.58 -21.78
N PHE A 33 -0.96 -7.71 -22.45
CA PHE A 33 -2.01 -6.90 -21.81
C PHE A 33 -3.13 -7.74 -21.18
N LYS A 34 -3.69 -8.71 -21.92
CA LYS A 34 -4.86 -9.49 -21.47
C LYS A 34 -4.59 -10.25 -20.17
N ALA A 35 -3.47 -10.96 -20.09
CA ALA A 35 -3.06 -11.70 -18.90
C ALA A 35 -2.77 -10.75 -17.73
N SER A 36 -2.05 -9.66 -17.98
CA SER A 36 -1.71 -8.65 -16.98
C SER A 36 -2.95 -7.95 -16.40
N ALA A 37 -3.93 -7.63 -17.25
CA ALA A 37 -5.20 -7.03 -16.83
C ALA A 37 -6.01 -7.98 -15.97
N GLN A 38 -6.09 -9.26 -16.35
CA GLN A 38 -6.78 -10.26 -15.56
C GLN A 38 -6.12 -10.46 -14.19
N GLN A 39 -4.80 -10.52 -14.13
CA GLN A 39 -4.06 -10.64 -12.87
C GLN A 39 -4.28 -9.43 -11.97
N LEU A 40 -4.18 -8.21 -12.52
CA LEU A 40 -4.26 -6.98 -11.73
C LEU A 40 -5.70 -6.70 -11.25
N LEU A 41 -6.71 -6.93 -12.10
CA LEU A 41 -8.11 -6.65 -11.78
C LEU A 41 -8.79 -7.75 -10.95
N LYS A 42 -8.22 -8.97 -10.94
CA LYS A 42 -8.70 -10.09 -10.11
C LYS A 42 -7.81 -10.38 -8.91
N ALA A 43 -6.79 -9.55 -8.65
CA ALA A 43 -6.00 -9.67 -7.45
C ALA A 43 -6.93 -9.47 -6.24
N GLY A 44 -7.08 -10.50 -5.41
CA GLY A 44 -7.73 -10.36 -4.11
C GLY A 44 -6.92 -9.42 -3.22
N LEU A 45 -7.56 -8.89 -2.17
CA LEU A 45 -6.83 -8.26 -1.08
C LEU A 45 -5.85 -9.30 -0.52
N PRO A 46 -4.55 -8.99 -0.39
CA PRO A 46 -3.64 -9.89 0.30
C PRO A 46 -4.18 -10.15 1.71
N ASP A 47 -4.07 -11.39 2.18
CA ASP A 47 -4.34 -11.71 3.57
C ASP A 47 -3.15 -11.24 4.38
N TYR A 48 -3.35 -10.18 5.16
CA TYR A 48 -2.31 -9.62 5.99
C TYR A 48 -2.36 -10.11 7.45
N GLY A 49 -3.31 -10.99 7.81
CA GLY A 49 -3.48 -11.45 9.19
C GLY A 49 -3.74 -10.30 10.18
N ASP A 50 -3.38 -10.49 11.46
CA ASP A 50 -3.45 -9.42 12.46
C ASP A 50 -2.24 -8.47 12.37
N VAL A 51 -2.18 -7.69 11.29
CA VAL A 51 -1.12 -6.71 11.02
C VAL A 51 -0.99 -5.70 12.16
N LYS A 52 -2.11 -5.34 12.79
CA LYS A 52 -2.18 -4.24 13.76
C LYS A 52 -1.17 -4.46 14.89
N THR A 53 -1.11 -5.70 15.39
CA THR A 53 -0.18 -6.11 16.43
C THR A 53 1.27 -6.07 15.93
N ALA A 54 1.54 -6.52 14.70
CA ALA A 54 2.88 -6.53 14.12
C ALA A 54 3.46 -5.11 13.86
N ILE A 55 2.62 -4.13 13.52
CA ILE A 55 3.05 -2.75 13.23
C ILE A 55 2.88 -1.78 14.40
N GLY A 56 2.46 -2.29 15.56
CA GLY A 56 2.27 -1.49 16.78
C GLY A 56 1.12 -0.48 16.69
N VAL A 57 0.11 -0.76 15.87
CA VAL A 57 -1.12 0.03 15.84
C VAL A 57 -2.03 -0.46 16.96
N ALA A 58 -2.16 0.37 17.98
CA ALA A 58 -3.02 0.16 19.14
C ALA A 58 -4.18 1.16 19.13
N ASP A 59 -5.29 0.81 19.78
CA ASP A 59 -6.37 1.77 20.02
C ASP A 59 -5.87 2.89 20.94
N LEU A 60 -5.87 4.13 20.44
CA LEU A 60 -5.47 5.33 21.19
C LEU A 60 -6.64 5.96 21.97
N GLY A 61 -7.85 5.42 21.83
CA GLY A 61 -9.07 5.98 22.39
C GLY A 61 -9.50 7.29 21.72
N ALA A 62 -10.43 7.98 22.37
CA ALA A 62 -10.95 9.25 21.88
C ALA A 62 -9.88 10.34 21.91
N GLN A 63 -9.92 11.24 20.92
CA GLN A 63 -9.02 12.38 20.87
C GLN A 63 -9.22 13.27 22.12
N PRO A 64 -8.14 13.59 22.86
CA PRO A 64 -8.24 14.45 24.03
C PRO A 64 -8.73 15.86 23.69
N LYS A 65 -9.38 16.52 24.66
CA LYS A 65 -9.85 17.90 24.52
C LYS A 65 -8.67 18.86 24.21
N PRO A 66 -8.92 19.95 23.47
CA PRO A 66 -7.95 21.03 23.32
C PRO A 66 -7.44 21.50 24.70
N ASN A 67 -6.15 21.83 24.79
CA ASN A 67 -5.47 22.29 26.02
C ASN A 67 -5.42 21.29 27.19
N SER A 68 -5.75 20.01 26.97
CA SER A 68 -5.50 18.96 27.97
C SER A 68 -4.05 18.47 27.93
N GLU A 69 -3.51 18.10 29.09
CA GLU A 69 -2.15 17.53 29.20
C GLU A 69 -2.01 16.23 28.39
N ALA A 70 -3.09 15.46 28.26
CA ALA A 70 -3.13 14.22 27.48
C ALA A 70 -3.03 14.43 25.95
N LEU A 71 -3.22 15.66 25.45
CA LEU A 71 -3.20 15.92 24.01
C LEU A 71 -1.83 15.73 23.38
N ALA A 72 -0.75 16.13 24.08
CA ALA A 72 0.61 15.99 23.60
C ALA A 72 1.02 14.51 23.40
N PRO A 73 0.92 13.62 24.41
CA PRO A 73 1.26 12.21 24.24
C PRO A 73 0.36 11.51 23.20
N TYR A 74 -0.94 11.86 23.14
CA TYR A 74 -1.84 11.33 22.11
C TYR A 74 -1.35 11.69 20.69
N LYS A 75 -0.95 12.94 20.45
CA LYS A 75 -0.42 13.38 19.14
C LYS A 75 0.85 12.63 18.77
N VAL A 76 1.77 12.44 19.72
CA VAL A 76 3.02 11.69 19.50
C VAL A 76 2.73 10.25 19.12
N ALA A 77 1.84 9.58 19.88
CA ALA A 77 1.44 8.19 19.61
C ALA A 77 0.77 8.06 18.23
N LYS A 78 -0.15 8.97 17.90
CA LYS A 78 -0.83 9.00 16.59
C LYS A 78 0.16 9.18 15.44
N GLN A 79 1.12 10.11 15.58
CA GLN A 79 2.15 10.31 14.56
C GLN A 79 3.06 9.08 14.40
N ALA A 80 3.42 8.42 15.50
CA ALA A 80 4.21 7.19 15.45
C ALA A 80 3.46 6.06 14.72
N GLN A 81 2.18 5.86 15.01
CA GLN A 81 1.36 4.87 14.29
C GLN A 81 1.26 5.16 12.80
N LEU A 82 1.04 6.42 12.40
CA LEU A 82 0.99 6.80 10.97
C LEU A 82 2.33 6.55 10.24
N ARG A 83 3.46 6.82 10.90
CA ARG A 83 4.79 6.53 10.35
C ARG A 83 5.01 5.02 10.20
N ASN A 84 4.72 4.24 11.24
CA ASN A 84 4.90 2.79 11.23
C ASN A 84 4.04 2.13 10.15
N MET A 85 2.77 2.53 10.00
CA MET A 85 1.89 2.06 8.93
C MET A 85 2.46 2.36 7.54
N SER A 86 2.99 3.58 7.36
CA SER A 86 3.56 3.99 6.07
C SER A 86 4.83 3.21 5.74
N LEU A 87 5.73 3.04 6.71
CA LEU A 87 6.96 2.25 6.54
C LEU A 87 6.68 0.78 6.27
N TRP A 88 5.73 0.19 7.01
CA TRP A 88 5.31 -1.19 6.79
C TRP A 88 4.75 -1.38 5.37
N TRP A 89 3.91 -0.45 4.90
CA TRP A 89 3.39 -0.53 3.53
C TRP A 89 4.49 -0.46 2.47
N LEU A 90 5.50 0.38 2.68
CA LEU A 90 6.67 0.46 1.79
C LEU A 90 7.49 -0.84 1.81
N ASP A 91 7.65 -1.49 2.96
CA ASP A 91 8.30 -2.80 3.06
C ASP A 91 7.54 -3.87 2.25
N GLN A 92 6.21 -3.89 2.34
CA GLN A 92 5.39 -4.81 1.54
C GLN A 92 5.48 -4.58 0.03
N MET A 93 5.82 -3.36 -0.42
CA MET A 93 6.07 -3.06 -1.84
C MET A 93 7.41 -3.62 -2.34
N VAL A 94 8.35 -3.91 -1.44
CA VAL A 94 9.68 -4.43 -1.76
C VAL A 94 9.77 -5.96 -1.60
N VAL A 95 9.21 -6.49 -0.51
CA VAL A 95 9.41 -7.89 -0.10
C VAL A 95 8.52 -8.89 -0.85
N GLN A 96 7.34 -8.48 -1.32
CA GLN A 96 6.36 -9.36 -1.95
C GLN A 96 6.42 -9.39 -3.48
#